data_AF-A0A920NT84-F1
#
_entry.id   AF-A0A920NT84-F1
#
_cell.length_a   1.000
_cell.length_b   1.000
_cell.length_c   1.000
_cell.angle_alpha   90.00
_cell.angle_beta   90.00
_cell.angle_gamma   90.00
#
_symmetry.space_group_name_H-M   'P 1'
#
loop_
_entity.id
_entity.type
_entity.pdbx_description
1 polymer ?
#
loop_
_entity_poly.entity_id
_entity_poly.type
_entity_poly.pdbx_seq_one_letter_code
_entity_poly.pdbx_strand_id
1 'polypeptide(L)'
;MLITATRVFRQWSASGLAVVWAEENTRDSIFNAFRRKETYATSGTRIKLRFFAGKDLDNSSLSDENLIKKVYSKGVPMGDF
;
A
#
# COMPACT_ATOMS: atom_id res chain seq x y z
N MET A 1 30.25 2.72 -40.01
CA MET A 1 30.11 3.68 -38.88
C MET A 1 28.66 4.17 -38.87
N LEU A 2 27.85 3.69 -37.93
CA LEU A 2 26.63 4.33 -37.42
C LEU A 2 26.13 3.46 -36.26
N ILE A 3 26.29 3.94 -35.03
CA ILE A 3 25.82 3.27 -33.82
C ILE A 3 24.51 3.95 -33.45
N THR A 4 23.40 3.22 -33.54
CA THR A 4 22.08 3.68 -33.13
C THR A 4 22.10 3.98 -31.63
N ALA A 5 21.92 5.24 -31.25
CA ALA A 5 21.89 5.66 -29.86
C ALA A 5 20.60 5.17 -29.19
N THR A 6 20.68 4.09 -28.41
CA THR A 6 19.62 3.66 -27.52
C THR A 6 19.43 4.73 -26.45
N ARG A 7 18.32 5.48 -26.50
CA ARG A 7 17.91 6.38 -25.40
C ARG A 7 17.70 5.53 -24.16
N VAL A 8 18.67 5.52 -23.25
CA VAL A 8 18.50 4.96 -21.91
C VAL A 8 17.59 5.91 -21.14
N PHE A 9 16.31 5.56 -21.02
CA PHE A 9 15.41 6.25 -20.12
C PHE A 9 15.81 5.89 -18.69
N ARG A 10 16.53 6.78 -18.00
CA ARG A 10 16.81 6.63 -16.57
C ARG A 10 15.51 6.81 -15.80
N GLN A 11 14.81 5.71 -15.52
CA GLN A 11 13.67 5.71 -14.63
C GLN A 11 14.18 5.82 -13.19
N TRP A 12 14.20 7.05 -12.66
CA TRP A 12 14.27 7.24 -11.21
C TRP A 12 12.94 6.77 -10.63
N SER A 13 12.85 5.47 -10.33
CA SER A 13 11.72 4.94 -9.58
C SER A 13 11.92 5.31 -8.12
N ALA A 14 11.50 6.52 -7.74
CA ALA A 14 11.13 6.75 -6.35
C ALA A 14 9.98 5.78 -6.11
N SER A 15 10.21 4.70 -5.35
CA SER A 15 9.22 3.65 -5.02
C SER A 15 8.12 4.19 -4.08
N GLY A 16 7.65 5.41 -4.33
CA GLY A 16 6.59 6.04 -3.60
C GLY A 16 5.25 5.84 -4.30
N LEU A 17 4.22 5.51 -3.52
CA LEU A 17 2.85 5.60 -4.01
C LEU A 17 2.49 7.08 -4.06
N ALA A 18 2.04 7.53 -5.22
CA ALA A 18 1.37 8.81 -5.37
C ALA A 18 -0.14 8.56 -5.29
N VAL A 19 -0.80 9.34 -4.46
CA VAL A 19 -2.26 9.34 -4.30
C VAL A 19 -2.77 10.72 -4.69
N VAL A 20 -3.89 10.72 -5.40
CA VAL A 20 -4.53 11.92 -5.91
C VAL A 20 -5.98 11.93 -5.47
N TRP A 21 -6.47 13.09 -5.04
CA TRP A 21 -7.88 13.27 -4.73
C TRP A 21 -8.64 13.61 -6.01
N ALA A 22 -9.55 12.73 -6.42
CA ALA A 22 -10.32 12.86 -7.65
C ALA A 22 -11.79 12.53 -7.36
N GLU A 23 -12.72 13.31 -7.93
CA GLU A 23 -14.17 13.11 -7.75
C GLU A 23 -14.62 11.77 -8.35
N GLU A 24 -14.01 11.39 -9.48
CA GLU A 24 -14.28 10.14 -10.18
C GLU A 24 -12.99 9.42 -10.58
N ASN A 25 -13.07 8.09 -10.71
CA ASN A 25 -11.99 7.24 -11.22
C ASN A 25 -11.94 7.25 -12.76
N THR A 26 -11.83 8.45 -13.35
CA THR A 26 -11.66 8.66 -14.78
C THR A 26 -10.32 9.35 -15.04
N ARG A 27 -9.74 9.12 -16.23
CA ARG A 27 -8.43 9.67 -16.59
C ARG A 27 -8.43 11.20 -16.47
N ASP A 28 -9.46 11.85 -16.99
CA ASP A 28 -9.55 13.32 -17.00
C ASP A 28 -9.67 13.90 -15.59
N SER A 29 -10.47 13.28 -14.72
CA SER A 29 -10.60 13.64 -13.30
C SER A 29 -9.25 13.55 -12.57
N ILE A 30 -8.49 12.49 -12.79
CA ILE A 30 -7.15 12.29 -12.23
C ILE A 30 -6.14 13.33 -12.74
N PHE A 31 -6.13 13.64 -14.04
CA PHE A 31 -5.25 14.67 -14.61
C PHE A 31 -5.58 16.08 -14.12
N ASN A 32 -6.87 16.38 -13.93
CA ASN A 32 -7.30 17.63 -13.34
C ASN A 32 -6.87 17.74 -11.87
N ALA A 33 -6.95 16.65 -11.09
CA ALA A 33 -6.42 16.61 -9.72
C ALA A 33 -4.92 16.89 -9.65
N PHE A 34 -4.13 16.34 -10.58
CA PHE A 34 -2.70 16.67 -10.70
C PHE A 34 -2.46 18.16 -10.98
N ARG A 35 -3.28 18.79 -11.84
CA ARG A 35 -3.17 20.24 -12.13
C ARG A 35 -3.54 21.10 -10.93
N ARG A 36 -4.53 20.69 -10.13
CA ARG A 36 -4.92 21.36 -8.87
C ARG A 36 -3.92 21.16 -7.74
N LYS A 37 -2.93 20.26 -7.90
CA LYS A 37 -1.94 19.88 -6.87
C LYS A 37 -2.56 19.22 -5.64
N GLU A 38 -3.70 18.54 -5.81
CA GLU A 38 -4.38 17.79 -4.76
C GLU A 38 -3.80 16.38 -4.63
N THR A 39 -2.50 16.30 -4.40
CA THR A 39 -1.73 15.05 -4.47
C THR A 39 -0.80 14.90 -3.29
N TYR A 40 -0.75 13.72 -2.70
CA TYR A 40 0.26 13.36 -1.71
C TYR A 40 1.01 12.12 -2.15
N ALA A 41 2.27 12.03 -1.76
CA ALA A 41 3.10 10.88 -2.06
C ALA A 41 3.77 10.37 -0.79
N THR A 42 3.90 9.06 -0.69
CA THR A 42 4.57 8.40 0.44
C THR A 42 5.83 7.70 -0.06
N SER A 43 7.01 8.04 0.45
CA SER A 43 8.30 7.47 0.00
C SER A 43 8.93 6.48 1.00
N GLY A 44 8.15 5.89 1.92
CA GLY A 44 8.65 5.06 3.03
C GLY A 44 8.01 3.68 3.17
N THR A 45 8.54 2.89 4.10
CA THR A 45 8.07 1.55 4.47
C THR A 45 6.65 1.61 5.03
N ARG A 46 5.74 0.84 4.42
CA ARG A 46 4.30 0.83 4.75
C ARG A 46 4.05 -0.24 5.82
N ILE A 47 4.32 0.08 7.07
CA ILE A 47 4.09 -0.85 8.19
C ILE A 47 2.58 -1.02 8.37
N LYS A 48 2.06 -2.22 8.08
CA LYS A 48 0.70 -2.62 8.46
C LYS A 48 0.76 -3.21 9.87
N LEU A 49 0.53 -2.39 10.88
CA LEU A 49 0.36 -2.87 12.26
C LEU A 49 -1.02 -3.52 12.37
N ARG A 50 -1.04 -4.76 12.87
CA ARG A 50 -2.27 -5.49 13.18
C ARG A 50 -2.20 -5.87 14.65
N PHE A 51 -3.13 -5.35 15.43
CA PHE A 51 -3.21 -5.64 16.86
C PHE A 51 -4.47 -6.46 17.10
N PHE A 52 -4.33 -7.57 17.80
CA PHE A 52 -5.43 -8.48 18.08
C PHE A 52 -5.47 -8.78 19.58
N ALA A 53 -6.68 -8.82 20.14
CA ALA A 53 -6.92 -9.22 21.52
C ALA A 53 -8.08 -10.25 21.56
N GLY A 54 -8.01 -11.21 22.48
CA GLY A 54 -9.01 -12.28 22.56
C GLY A 54 -8.57 -13.42 23.47
N LYS A 55 -9.55 -14.07 24.12
CA LYS A 55 -9.32 -15.12 25.11
C LYS A 55 -8.70 -16.39 24.52
N ASP A 56 -8.91 -16.64 23.22
CA ASP A 56 -8.45 -17.85 22.52
C ASP A 56 -7.15 -17.66 21.71
N LEU A 57 -6.45 -16.54 21.90
CA LEU A 57 -5.18 -16.26 21.20
C LEU A 57 -3.98 -16.98 21.83
N ASP A 58 -4.07 -17.32 23.12
CA ASP A 58 -2.98 -17.89 23.92
C ASP A 58 -2.56 -19.31 23.44
N ASN A 59 -3.48 -20.03 22.79
CA ASN A 59 -3.24 -21.37 22.24
C ASN A 59 -2.74 -21.36 20.78
N SER A 60 -2.49 -20.19 20.20
CA SER A 60 -2.01 -20.09 18.82
C SER A 60 -0.47 -20.11 18.79
N SER A 61 0.11 -21.15 18.20
CA SER A 61 1.56 -21.22 18.01
C SER A 61 2.02 -20.13 17.05
N LEU A 62 2.98 -19.31 17.49
CA LEU A 62 3.57 -18.23 16.68
C LEU A 62 4.28 -18.74 15.41
N SER A 63 4.57 -20.04 15.35
CA SER A 63 5.22 -20.71 14.21
C SER A 63 4.24 -21.28 13.18
N ASP A 64 2.93 -21.11 13.39
CA ASP A 64 1.92 -21.58 12.45
C ASP A 64 1.83 -20.65 11.22
N GLU A 65 2.02 -21.20 10.03
CA GLU A 65 1.89 -20.45 8.77
C GLU A 65 0.48 -19.84 8.58
N ASN A 66 -0.54 -20.44 9.21
CA ASN A 66 -1.93 -19.98 9.13
C ASN A 66 -2.34 -19.08 10.30
N LEU A 67 -1.38 -18.59 11.10
CA LEU A 67 -1.64 -17.76 12.29
C LEU A 67 -2.53 -16.57 11.96
N ILE A 68 -2.25 -15.83 10.89
CA ILE A 68 -3.03 -14.63 10.51
C ILE A 68 -4.50 -14.98 10.30
N LYS A 69 -4.80 -16.06 9.56
CA LYS A 69 -6.19 -16.50 9.31
C LYS A 69 -6.92 -16.87 10.60
N LYS A 70 -6.25 -17.59 11.50
CA LYS A 70 -6.82 -18.01 12.80
C LYS A 70 -7.08 -16.82 13.73
N VAL A 71 -6.20 -15.84 13.72
CA VAL A 71 -6.30 -14.65 14.57
C VAL A 71 -7.41 -13.72 14.08
N TYR A 72 -7.68 -13.64 12.77
CA TYR A 72 -8.87 -12.95 12.24
C TYR A 72 -10.18 -13.67 12.55
N SER A 73 -10.19 -15.00 12.69
CA SER A 73 -11.42 -15.74 13.00
C SER A 73 -11.74 -15.82 14.49
N LYS A 74 -10.73 -15.70 15.36
CA LYS A 74 -10.86 -15.87 16.81
C LYS A 74 -10.57 -14.62 17.65
N GLY A 75 -9.83 -13.67 17.10
CA GLY A 75 -9.43 -12.44 17.78
C GLY A 75 -10.33 -11.27 17.41
N VAL A 76 -10.38 -10.28 18.28
CA VAL A 76 -10.95 -8.97 17.99
C VAL A 76 -9.81 -8.09 17.47
N PRO A 77 -9.86 -7.62 16.21
CA PRO A 77 -8.88 -6.67 15.71
C PRO A 77 -9.13 -5.29 16.31
N MET A 78 -8.06 -4.61 16.68
CA MET A 78 -8.16 -3.21 17.08
C MET A 78 -8.49 -2.35 15.86
N GLY A 79 -9.63 -1.64 15.90
CA GLY A 79 -10.10 -0.77 14.82
C GLY A 79 -11.17 -1.37 13.90
N ASP A 80 -11.67 -2.58 14.21
CA ASP A 80 -12.93 -3.06 13.65
C ASP A 80 -14.09 -2.30 14.31
N PHE A 81 -14.73 -1.41 13.55
CA PHE A 81 -16.00 -0.75 13.86
C PHE A 81 -16.92 -0.87 12.65
#